data_AF-A0A7C1KZU2-F1
#
_entry.id   AF-A0A7C1KZU2-F1
#
_cell.length_a   1.000
_cell.length_b   1.000
_cell.length_c   1.000
_cell.angle_alpha   90.00
_cell.angle_beta   90.00
_cell.angle_gamma   90.00
#
_symmetry.space_group_name_H-M   'P 1'
#
loop_
_entity.id
_entity.type
_entity.pdbx_description
1 polymer ?
#
loop_
_entity_poly.entity_id
_entity_poly.type
_entity_poly.pdbx_seq_one_letter_code
_entity_poly.pdbx_strand_id
1 'polypeptide(L)' 'QIFKEKGLQQETHEKFTKEYGGKVFYIYSSKSGDKKVIMNKEVIGEILQEIENLKR' A
#
# COMPACT_ATOMS: atom_id res chain seq x y z
N GLN A 1 -2.02 14.43 -14.88
CA GLN A 1 -2.53 14.74 -13.54
C GLN A 1 -1.92 13.86 -12.44
N ILE A 2 -1.83 12.54 -12.63
CA ILE A 2 -1.27 11.55 -11.67
C ILE A 2 0.16 11.86 -11.15
N PHE A 3 0.98 12.57 -11.92
CA PHE A 3 2.40 12.76 -11.59
C PHE A 3 2.66 13.71 -10.41
N LYS A 4 1.81 14.73 -10.20
CA LYS A 4 1.94 15.64 -9.04
C LYS A 4 1.46 14.99 -7.75
N GLU A 5 0.44 14.13 -7.83
CA GLU A 5 -0.10 13.42 -6.68
C GLU A 5 0.86 12.37 -6.15
N LYS A 6 1.66 11.73 -7.02
CA LYS A 6 2.62 10.69 -6.60
C LYS A 6 3.65 11.21 -5.58
N GLY A 7 4.15 12.44 -5.76
CA GLY A 7 5.10 13.06 -4.83
C GLY A 7 4.46 13.41 -3.49
N LEU A 8 3.25 13.97 -3.52
CA LEU A 8 2.51 14.34 -2.29
C LEU A 8 2.09 13.11 -1.47
N GLN A 9 1.70 12.03 -2.16
CA GLN A 9 1.35 10.76 -1.54
C GLN A 9 2.58 10.13 -0.89
N GLN A 10 3.74 10.18 -1.54
CA GLN A 10 4.98 9.65 -0.96
C GLN A 10 5.34 10.39 0.34
N GLU A 11 5.32 11.72 0.35
CA GLU A 11 5.62 12.49 1.57
C GLU A 11 4.64 12.16 2.71
N THR A 12 3.36 11.99 2.38
CA THR A 12 2.33 11.64 3.37
C THR A 12 2.54 10.22 3.92
N HIS A 13 2.92 9.28 3.06
CA HIS A 13 3.21 7.90 3.46
C HIS A 13 4.45 7.82 4.35
N GLU A 14 5.49 8.59 4.03
CA GLU A 14 6.71 8.70 4.85
C GLU A 14 6.38 9.31 6.22
N LYS A 15 5.57 10.38 6.26
CA LYS A 15 5.10 10.98 7.52
C LYS A 15 4.29 10.01 8.36
N PHE A 16 3.33 9.30 7.77
CA PHE A 16 2.53 8.29 8.47
C PHE A 16 3.41 7.22 9.10
N THR A 17 4.34 6.66 8.32
CA THR A 17 5.28 5.63 8.77
C THR A 17 6.13 6.12 9.95
N LYS A 18 6.59 7.38 9.89
CA LYS A 18 7.39 8.00 10.96
C LYS A 18 6.61 8.31 12.23
N GLU A 19 5.34 8.69 12.11
CA GLU A 19 4.51 9.14 13.24
C GLU A 19 3.87 7.97 14.00
N TYR A 20 3.35 6.97 13.28
CA TYR A 20 2.56 5.89 13.88
C TYR A 20 3.29 4.55 13.96
N GLY A 21 4.38 4.38 13.20
CA GLY A 21 4.96 3.07 12.95
C GLY A 21 4.06 2.23 12.03
N GLY A 22 4.69 1.45 11.16
CA GLY A 22 4.00 0.63 10.17
C GLY A 22 4.10 1.15 8.73
N LYS A 23 3.93 0.25 7.76
CA LYS A 23 4.14 0.53 6.32
C LYS A 23 2.83 0.83 5.58
N VAL A 24 2.87 1.78 4.64
CA VAL A 24 1.75 2.10 3.72
C VAL A 24 1.95 1.40 2.38
N PHE A 25 0.91 0.75 1.86
CA PHE A 25 0.95 -0.06 0.66
C PHE A 25 0.08 0.51 -0.47
N TYR A 26 0.58 0.48 -1.70
CA TYR A 26 -0.22 0.78 -2.89
C TYR A 26 -0.85 -0.50 -3.42
N ILE A 27 -2.16 -0.49 -3.67
CA ILE A 27 -2.88 -1.64 -4.24
C ILE A 27 -3.49 -1.22 -5.57
N TYR A 28 -3.10 -1.91 -6.65
CA TYR A 28 -3.71 -1.77 -7.96
C TYR A 28 -4.74 -2.87 -8.10
N SER A 29 -6.00 -2.51 -8.33
CA SER A 29 -7.04 -3.49 -8.64
C SER A 29 -7.64 -3.22 -10.01
N SER A 30 -7.94 -4.30 -10.73
CA SER A 30 -8.70 -4.26 -11.98
C SER A 30 -10.02 -4.99 -11.80
N LYS A 31 -11.07 -4.54 -12.49
CA LYS A 31 -12.35 -5.23 -12.51
C LYS A 31 -12.26 -6.43 -13.45
N SER A 32 -12.54 -7.62 -12.94
CA SER A 32 -12.66 -8.85 -13.72
C SER A 32 -14.07 -9.41 -13.50
N GLY A 33 -14.94 -9.21 -14.49
CA GLY A 33 -16.37 -9.46 -14.36
C GLY A 33 -16.99 -8.61 -13.25
N ASP A 34 -17.67 -9.24 -12.29
CA ASP A 34 -18.26 -8.57 -11.13
C ASP A 34 -17.31 -8.39 -9.94
N LYS A 35 -16.06 -8.88 -10.03
CA LYS A 35 -15.10 -8.86 -8.91
C LYS A 35 -13.96 -7.87 -9.18
N LYS A 36 -13.44 -7.25 -8.12
CA LYS A 36 -12.15 -6.53 -8.17
C LYS A 36 -11.03 -7.52 -7.85
N VAL A 37 -10.02 -7.55 -8.72
CA VAL A 37 -8.85 -8.42 -8.59
C VAL A 37 -7.63 -7.54 -8.36
N ILE A 38 -6.86 -7.85 -7.31
CA ILE A 38 -5.58 -7.18 -7.05
C ILE A 38 -4.57 -7.65 -8.10
N MET A 39 -3.98 -6.68 -8.80
CA MET A 39 -3.04 -6.91 -9.89
C MET A 39 -1.61 -7.06 -9.37
N ASN A 40 -1.21 -6.26 -8.38
CA ASN A 40 0.09 -6.36 -7.72
C ASN A 40 0.05 -7.36 -6.56
N LYS A 41 -0.08 -8.65 -6.88
CA LYS A 41 -0.21 -9.70 -5.86
C LYS A 41 0.98 -9.78 -4.90
N GLU A 42 2.15 -9.30 -5.30
CA GLU A 42 3.35 -9.18 -4.44
C GLU A 42 3.09 -8.37 -3.16
N VAL A 43 2.23 -7.34 -3.24
CA VAL A 43 1.90 -6.48 -2.10
C VAL A 43 1.22 -7.25 -0.98
N ILE A 44 0.52 -8.35 -1.31
CA ILE A 44 -0.15 -9.20 -0.32
C ILE A 44 0.89 -9.84 0.59
N GLY A 45 2.02 -10.29 0.03
CA GLY A 45 3.13 -10.85 0.80
C GLY A 45 3.78 -9.82 1.71
N GLU A 46 3.98 -8.59 1.23
CA GLU A 46 4.53 -7.52 2.06
C GLU A 46 3.58 -7.12 3.20
N ILE A 47 2.26 -7.06 2.94
CA ILE A 47 1.24 -6.80 3.97
C ILE A 47 1.27 -7.89 5.04
N LEU A 48 1.34 -9.17 4.63
CA LEU A 48 1.42 -10.28 5.58
C LEU A 48 2.68 -10.21 6.44
N GLN A 49 3.84 -9.93 5.83
CA GLN A 49 5.09 -9.76 6.56
C GLN A 49 5.03 -8.61 7.56
N GLU A 50 4.40 -7.50 7.18
CA GLU A 50 4.24 -6.35 8.06
C GLU A 50 3.31 -6.63 9.23
N ILE A 51 2.21 -7.36 9.00
CA ILE A 51 1.34 -7.83 10.09
C ILE A 51 2.12 -8.69 11.08
N GLU A 52 3.00 -9.57 10.62
CA GLU A 52 3.85 -10.38 11.50
C GLU A 52 4.89 -9.54 12.25
N ASN A 53 5.44 -8.49 11.62
CA ASN A 53 6.36 -7.56 12.28
C ASN A 53 5.67 -6.80 13.42
N LEU A 54 4.43 -6.34 13.21
CA LEU A 54 3.65 -5.58 14.18
C LEU A 54 3.13 -6.41 15.35
N LYS A 55 3.12 -7.75 15.23
CA LYS A 55 2.75 -8.67 16.32
C LYS A 55 3.89 -8.92 17.31
N ARG A 56 5.13 -8.56 16.98
CA ARG A 56 6.29 -8.66 17.90
C ARG A 56 6.32 -7.51 18.88
#